data_AF-A0A924LCM7-F1
#
_entry.id   AF-A0A924LCM7-F1
#
_cell.length_a   1.000
_cell.length_b   1.000
_cell.length_c   1.000
_cell.angle_alpha   90.00
_cell.angle_beta   90.00
_cell.angle_gamma   90.00
#
_symmetry.space_group_name_H-M   'P 1'
#
loop_
_entity.id
_entity.type
_entity.pdbx_description
1 polymer ?
#
loop_
_entity_poly.entity_id
_entity_poly.type
_entity_poly.pdbx_seq_one_letter_code
_entity_poly.pdbx_strand_id
1 'polypeptide(L)'
;MAHVVTQACCGDASCVFACPVNAIHPTPDEADFGLAEMLYIDPVSCVDCGACVGACPVGAIVPGTRVETAQLPFVAINALFHEAGRDHPVQAPVPPVVRKDDSRGTLRVAIVGPGPAALYAADELLKRPGVQVNVIDRLPTPHGLVRAGVAPDHQSTKSIDGLFRHIEDQPGFSYVLNVEVGRDIAHEELIEHHHAVIYATGASQDRVLGIAGEDLPGSGTATALVAWYNGHPDHADHVVNLGTERAVIVGNGNVALDVARILATDPSRLESTDIADHALEALRSSTIREIVLLGRRGAAQAAFTLPELVGLLSRDDIDIVVEGTDLDAPSGDAMTDRKLQALRAATTRPRRAGNRRIVFRFATSPIELMGPGQVTGVRVRHNELVTT
;
A
#
# COMPACT_ATOMS: atom_id res chain seq x y z
N MET A 1 -9.08 24.97 5.32
CA MET A 1 -9.38 23.96 4.28
C MET A 1 -10.69 23.28 4.66
N ALA A 2 -11.61 23.16 3.71
CA ALA A 2 -12.96 22.64 3.96
C ALA A 2 -12.97 21.13 4.22
N HIS A 3 -12.25 20.36 3.39
CA HIS A 3 -12.12 18.91 3.49
C HIS A 3 -10.67 18.51 3.21
N VAL A 4 -10.19 17.46 3.85
CA VAL A 4 -8.78 17.03 3.81
C VAL A 4 -8.73 15.55 3.47
N VAL A 5 -7.99 15.18 2.43
CA VAL A 5 -7.62 13.78 2.18
C VAL A 5 -6.48 13.39 3.12
N THR A 6 -6.60 12.26 3.81
CA THR A 6 -5.68 11.82 4.86
C THR A 6 -4.99 10.51 4.47
N GLN A 7 -4.17 9.99 5.39
CA GLN A 7 -3.30 8.83 5.19
C GLN A 7 -3.99 7.61 4.56
N ALA A 8 -5.26 7.34 4.90
CA ALA A 8 -5.95 6.13 4.45
C ALA A 8 -6.24 6.09 2.94
N CYS A 9 -5.97 7.17 2.19
CA CYS A 9 -6.26 7.26 0.77
C CYS A 9 -5.53 6.16 -0.01
N CYS A 10 -6.30 5.34 -0.74
CA CYS A 10 -5.81 4.23 -1.55
C CYS A 10 -5.86 4.51 -3.07
N GLY A 11 -6.18 5.75 -3.47
CA GLY A 11 -6.27 6.12 -4.88
C GLY A 11 -7.49 5.56 -5.64
N ASP A 12 -8.52 5.08 -4.94
CA ASP A 12 -9.75 4.54 -5.54
C ASP A 12 -10.47 5.54 -6.48
N ALA A 13 -10.40 6.83 -6.17
CA ALA A 13 -10.95 7.94 -6.95
C ALA A 13 -12.48 8.02 -7.13
N SER A 14 -13.28 7.22 -6.42
CA SER A 14 -14.74 7.42 -6.40
C SER A 14 -15.13 8.84 -5.95
N CYS A 15 -14.33 9.46 -5.08
CA CYS A 15 -14.53 10.84 -4.63
C CYS A 15 -14.38 11.88 -5.76
N VAL A 16 -13.60 11.60 -6.81
CA VAL A 16 -13.42 12.50 -7.96
C VAL A 16 -14.76 12.67 -8.68
N PHE A 17 -15.43 11.57 -9.01
CA PHE A 17 -16.71 11.58 -9.71
C PHE A 17 -17.87 12.10 -8.84
N ALA A 18 -17.73 12.06 -7.51
CA ALA A 18 -18.70 12.64 -6.58
C ALA A 18 -18.54 14.16 -6.40
N CYS A 19 -17.41 14.75 -6.82
CA CYS A 19 -17.12 16.17 -6.61
C CYS A 19 -17.85 17.05 -7.64
N PRO A 20 -18.78 17.94 -7.24
CA PRO A 20 -19.57 18.74 -8.19
C PRO A 20 -18.77 19.86 -8.88
N VAL A 21 -17.57 20.16 -8.37
CA VAL A 21 -16.72 21.29 -8.81
C VAL A 21 -15.31 20.84 -9.18
N ASN A 22 -15.11 19.53 -9.39
CA ASN A 22 -13.83 18.93 -9.77
C ASN A 22 -12.63 19.43 -8.95
N ALA A 23 -12.78 19.44 -7.61
CA ALA A 23 -11.73 19.93 -6.71
C ALA A 23 -10.77 18.82 -6.24
N ILE A 24 -10.86 17.60 -6.76
CA ILE A 24 -10.09 16.45 -6.28
C ILE A 24 -9.22 15.92 -7.41
N HIS A 25 -7.90 15.94 -7.18
CA HIS A 25 -6.90 15.60 -8.18
C HIS A 25 -5.79 14.72 -7.60
N PRO A 26 -5.06 13.98 -8.43
CA PRO A 26 -5.35 13.78 -9.85
C PRO A 26 -6.62 12.96 -10.10
N THR A 27 -7.28 13.19 -11.23
CA THR A 27 -8.39 12.39 -11.76
C THR A 27 -7.84 11.21 -12.55
N PRO A 28 -8.61 10.12 -12.75
CA PRO A 28 -8.14 8.95 -13.51
C PRO A 28 -7.64 9.23 -14.93
N ASP A 29 -8.06 10.34 -15.55
CA ASP A 29 -7.66 10.75 -16.90
C ASP A 29 -6.38 11.61 -16.93
N GLU A 30 -5.87 12.02 -15.76
CA GLU A 30 -4.65 12.82 -15.65
C GLU A 30 -3.39 11.95 -15.62
N ALA A 31 -2.34 12.43 -16.28
CA ALA A 31 -1.10 11.67 -16.49
C ALA A 31 -0.40 11.27 -15.18
N ASP A 32 -0.60 12.02 -14.11
CA ASP A 32 -0.01 11.78 -12.81
C ASP A 32 -0.90 10.97 -11.86
N PHE A 33 -2.08 10.51 -12.29
CA PHE A 33 -2.96 9.67 -11.45
C PHE A 33 -2.26 8.42 -10.90
N GLY A 34 -1.59 7.67 -11.76
CA GLY A 34 -0.84 6.48 -11.36
C GLY A 34 0.51 6.77 -10.68
N LEU A 35 0.89 8.04 -10.55
CA LEU A 35 2.17 8.48 -9.97
C LEU A 35 1.97 9.19 -8.63
N ALA A 36 0.80 9.79 -8.41
CA ALA A 36 0.47 10.49 -7.18
C ALA A 36 0.40 9.50 -6.01
N GLU A 37 0.90 9.97 -4.86
CA GLU A 37 0.98 9.16 -3.64
C GLU A 37 -0.36 9.05 -2.90
N MET A 38 -1.30 9.96 -3.21
CA MET A 38 -2.69 10.01 -2.73
C MET A 38 -3.47 10.97 -3.64
N LEU A 39 -4.77 11.14 -3.39
CA LEU A 39 -5.56 12.23 -3.98
C LEU A 39 -5.51 13.45 -3.07
N TYR A 40 -5.74 14.63 -3.63
CA TYR A 40 -5.61 15.92 -2.97
C TYR A 40 -6.85 16.77 -3.27
N ILE A 41 -7.36 17.48 -2.25
CA ILE A 41 -8.47 18.43 -2.40
C ILE A 41 -7.91 19.84 -2.53
N ASP A 42 -8.26 20.54 -3.61
CA ASP A 42 -7.96 21.95 -3.80
C ASP A 42 -8.76 22.81 -2.80
N PRO A 43 -8.08 23.48 -1.85
CA PRO A 43 -8.77 24.30 -0.86
C PRO A 43 -9.43 25.56 -1.46
N VAL A 44 -9.04 25.98 -2.66
CA VAL A 44 -9.60 27.16 -3.34
C VAL A 44 -10.87 26.80 -4.11
N SER A 45 -10.84 25.69 -4.86
CA SER A 45 -12.00 25.25 -5.66
C SER A 45 -13.08 24.53 -4.84
N CYS A 46 -12.74 23.96 -3.68
CA CYS A 46 -13.69 23.22 -2.84
C CYS A 46 -14.83 24.11 -2.31
N VAL A 47 -16.08 23.70 -2.56
CA VAL A 47 -17.31 24.40 -2.10
C VAL A 47 -17.94 23.81 -0.83
N ASP A 48 -17.21 22.95 -0.10
CA ASP A 48 -17.64 22.41 1.21
C ASP A 48 -18.96 21.61 1.21
N CYS A 49 -19.31 20.95 0.09
CA CYS A 49 -20.57 20.18 -0.02
C CYS A 49 -20.56 18.82 0.68
N GLY A 50 -19.38 18.25 0.98
CA GLY A 50 -19.23 16.97 1.67
C GLY A 50 -19.50 15.70 0.87
N ALA A 51 -19.85 15.78 -0.43
CA ALA A 51 -20.17 14.61 -1.26
C ALA A 51 -19.04 13.55 -1.31
N CYS A 52 -17.78 14.02 -1.32
CA CYS A 52 -16.59 13.17 -1.33
C CYS A 52 -16.41 12.33 -0.05
N VAL A 53 -16.93 12.78 1.10
CA VAL A 53 -16.78 12.07 2.38
C VAL A 53 -17.52 10.74 2.36
N GLY A 54 -18.76 10.73 1.83
CA GLY A 54 -19.56 9.51 1.70
C GLY A 54 -19.11 8.62 0.53
N ALA A 55 -18.52 9.21 -0.51
CA ALA A 55 -18.04 8.47 -1.67
C ALA A 55 -16.70 7.73 -1.43
N CYS A 56 -15.93 8.14 -0.41
CA CYS A 56 -14.63 7.52 -0.14
C CYS A 56 -14.83 6.17 0.58
N PRO A 57 -14.48 5.03 -0.04
CA PRO A 57 -14.77 3.70 0.54
C PRO A 57 -13.92 3.39 1.78
N VAL A 58 -12.81 4.12 1.96
CA VAL A 58 -11.84 3.94 3.05
C VAL A 58 -11.90 5.05 4.10
N GLY A 59 -12.87 5.96 4.00
CA GLY A 59 -13.02 7.08 4.94
C GLY A 59 -11.83 8.03 5.01
N ALA A 60 -11.02 8.13 3.94
CA ALA A 60 -9.81 8.94 3.93
C ALA A 60 -10.08 10.45 3.91
N ILE A 61 -11.31 10.89 3.61
CA ILE A 61 -11.66 12.31 3.48
C ILE A 61 -12.40 12.77 4.73
N VAL A 62 -11.82 13.72 5.45
CA VAL A 62 -12.39 14.27 6.69
C VAL A 62 -12.74 15.75 6.51
N PRO A 63 -13.86 16.23 7.08
CA PRO A 63 -14.12 17.67 7.17
C PRO A 63 -13.01 18.37 7.96
N GLY A 64 -12.64 19.59 7.56
CA GLY A 64 -11.58 20.38 8.19
C GLY A 64 -11.82 20.65 9.68
N THR A 65 -13.09 20.69 10.10
CA THR A 65 -13.50 20.86 11.50
C THR A 65 -13.34 19.60 12.35
N ARG A 66 -13.04 18.45 11.74
CA ARG A 66 -12.86 17.14 12.38
C ARG A 66 -11.48 16.52 12.16
N VAL A 67 -10.53 17.31 11.67
CA VAL A 67 -9.13 16.86 11.50
C VAL A 67 -8.51 16.64 12.88
N GLU A 68 -8.02 15.42 13.11
CA GLU A 68 -7.33 15.07 14.35
C GLU A 68 -5.90 15.62 14.37
N THR A 69 -5.29 15.71 15.56
CA THR A 69 -3.91 16.22 15.71
C THR A 69 -2.90 15.48 14.84
N ALA A 70 -3.02 14.14 14.75
CA ALA A 70 -2.16 13.31 13.90
C ALA A 70 -2.36 13.59 12.40
N GLN A 71 -3.52 14.13 12.01
CA GLN A 71 -3.88 14.40 10.62
C GLN A 71 -3.57 15.84 10.17
N LEU A 72 -3.21 16.74 11.10
CA LEU A 72 -2.89 18.14 10.76
C LEU A 72 -1.86 18.33 9.63
N PRO A 73 -0.80 17.50 9.49
CA PRO A 73 0.12 17.63 8.38
C PRO A 73 -0.55 17.50 7.00
N PHE A 74 -1.63 16.73 6.90
CA PHE A 74 -2.33 16.50 5.64
C PHE A 74 -3.02 17.76 5.09
N VAL A 75 -3.35 18.74 5.95
CA VAL A 75 -3.89 20.03 5.49
C VAL A 75 -2.91 20.73 4.56
N ALA A 76 -1.62 20.77 4.93
CA ALA A 76 -0.58 21.38 4.10
C ALA A 76 -0.27 20.53 2.87
N ILE A 77 -0.29 19.20 3.00
CA ILE A 77 -0.03 18.26 1.90
C ILE A 77 -1.08 18.40 0.78
N ASN A 78 -2.36 18.54 1.13
CA ASN A 78 -3.43 18.76 0.16
C ASN A 78 -3.22 20.07 -0.61
N ALA A 79 -2.91 21.17 0.10
CA ALA A 79 -2.67 22.46 -0.55
C ALA A 79 -1.45 22.43 -1.48
N LEU A 80 -0.36 21.78 -1.04
CA LEU A 80 0.91 21.71 -1.77
C LEU A 80 0.75 21.19 -3.20
N PHE A 81 -0.12 20.20 -3.41
CA PHE A 81 -0.33 19.62 -4.74
C PHE A 81 -0.83 20.65 -5.77
N HIS A 82 -1.58 21.67 -5.31
CA HIS A 82 -2.18 22.71 -6.14
C HIS A 82 -1.37 24.02 -6.19
N GLU A 83 -0.37 24.21 -5.30
CA GLU A 83 0.45 25.42 -5.23
C GLU A 83 1.23 25.73 -6.52
N ALA A 84 1.48 24.72 -7.36
CA ALA A 84 2.14 24.89 -8.66
C ALA A 84 1.26 25.55 -9.74
N GLY A 85 0.01 25.91 -9.44
CA GLY A 85 -0.88 26.60 -10.38
C GLY A 85 -1.30 25.71 -11.56
N ARG A 86 -1.64 24.46 -11.27
CA ARG A 86 -2.17 23.51 -12.26
C ARG A 86 -3.53 24.00 -12.74
N ASP A 87 -3.75 24.00 -14.06
CA ASP A 87 -5.04 24.30 -14.67
C ASP A 87 -5.80 22.99 -14.89
N HIS A 88 -7.07 22.95 -14.50
CA HIS A 88 -7.91 21.76 -14.61
C HIS A 88 -9.33 22.20 -15.00
N PRO A 89 -10.09 21.36 -15.71
CA PRO A 89 -11.48 21.66 -16.05
C PRO A 89 -12.33 21.90 -14.80
N VAL A 90 -13.33 22.78 -14.88
CA VAL A 90 -14.26 23.07 -13.77
C VAL A 90 -15.10 21.83 -13.38
N GLN A 91 -15.28 20.89 -14.31
CA GLN A 91 -16.02 19.65 -14.08
C GLN A 91 -15.20 18.46 -14.56
N ALA A 92 -15.24 17.37 -13.79
CA ALA A 92 -14.63 16.11 -14.19
C ALA A 92 -15.29 15.64 -15.51
N PRO A 93 -14.51 15.11 -16.46
CA PRO A 93 -15.08 14.51 -17.65
C PRO A 93 -16.02 13.36 -17.24
N VAL A 94 -17.21 13.32 -17.86
CA VAL A 94 -18.15 12.22 -17.66
C VAL A 94 -17.74 11.08 -18.59
N PRO A 95 -17.40 9.88 -18.06
CA PRO A 95 -17.03 8.76 -18.91
C PRO A 95 -18.18 8.40 -19.87
N PRO A 96 -17.90 8.13 -21.15
CA PRO A 96 -18.93 7.73 -22.09
C PRO A 96 -19.53 6.38 -21.69
N VAL A 97 -20.86 6.26 -21.74
CA VAL A 97 -21.56 4.99 -21.48
C VAL A 97 -21.34 4.05 -22.66
N VAL A 98 -20.47 3.05 -22.49
CA VAL A 98 -20.26 1.99 -23.49
C VAL A 98 -21.37 0.95 -23.37
N ARG A 99 -22.16 0.78 -24.44
CA ARG A 99 -23.23 -0.23 -24.49
C ARG A 99 -22.74 -1.53 -25.10
N LYS A 100 -23.16 -2.65 -24.52
CA LYS A 100 -23.00 -3.99 -25.10
C LYS A 100 -23.94 -4.14 -26.30
N ASP A 101 -23.52 -4.87 -27.32
CA ASP A 101 -24.41 -5.35 -28.37
C ASP A 101 -25.34 -6.44 -27.79
N ASP A 102 -26.62 -6.10 -27.63
CA ASP A 102 -27.61 -7.01 -27.04
C ASP A 102 -27.98 -8.18 -27.95
N SER A 103 -27.74 -8.06 -29.26
CA SER A 103 -27.99 -9.16 -30.21
C SER A 103 -27.10 -10.39 -29.98
N ARG A 104 -25.99 -10.21 -29.25
CA ARG A 104 -25.03 -11.28 -28.93
C ARG A 104 -25.37 -12.06 -27.65
N GLY A 105 -26.49 -11.76 -27.00
CA GLY A 105 -26.92 -12.44 -25.78
C GLY A 105 -25.99 -12.20 -24.58
N THR A 106 -25.91 -13.17 -23.66
CA THR A 106 -25.14 -13.04 -22.41
C THR A 106 -23.63 -13.07 -22.65
N LEU A 107 -22.92 -12.06 -22.14
CA LEU A 107 -21.46 -12.03 -22.13
C LEU A 107 -20.92 -12.63 -20.82
N ARG A 108 -20.43 -13.87 -20.90
CA ARG A 108 -19.67 -14.54 -19.82
C ARG A 108 -18.19 -14.18 -19.86
N VAL A 109 -17.64 -13.72 -18.75
CA VAL A 109 -16.22 -13.37 -18.57
C VAL A 109 -15.65 -14.11 -17.36
N ALA A 110 -14.49 -14.75 -17.52
CA ALA A 110 -13.71 -15.25 -16.38
C ALA A 110 -12.68 -14.21 -15.96
N ILE A 111 -12.49 -14.01 -14.66
CA ILE A 111 -11.42 -13.19 -14.11
C ILE A 111 -10.59 -14.05 -13.17
N VAL A 112 -9.28 -14.13 -13.40
CA VAL A 112 -8.35 -14.96 -12.62
C VAL A 112 -7.64 -14.09 -11.58
N GLY A 113 -7.86 -14.37 -10.30
CA GLY A 113 -7.44 -13.56 -9.15
C GLY A 113 -8.60 -12.71 -8.60
N PRO A 114 -8.75 -12.55 -7.26
CA PRO A 114 -9.88 -11.86 -6.64
C PRO A 114 -9.45 -10.54 -5.96
N GLY A 115 -8.32 -9.97 -6.39
CA GLY A 115 -7.80 -8.72 -5.84
C GLY A 115 -8.53 -7.48 -6.35
N PRO A 116 -8.12 -6.27 -5.94
CA PRO A 116 -8.75 -5.01 -6.35
C PRO A 116 -8.93 -4.87 -7.86
N ALA A 117 -7.89 -5.17 -8.65
CA ALA A 117 -7.96 -5.08 -10.11
C ALA A 117 -9.08 -5.97 -10.70
N ALA A 118 -9.30 -7.15 -10.11
CA ALA A 118 -10.35 -8.06 -10.54
C ALA A 118 -11.75 -7.52 -10.20
N LEU A 119 -11.91 -6.99 -9.00
CA LEU A 119 -13.20 -6.50 -8.52
C LEU A 119 -13.60 -5.19 -9.19
N TYR A 120 -12.66 -4.29 -9.46
CA TYR A 120 -12.94 -3.12 -10.30
C TYR A 120 -13.28 -3.50 -11.74
N ALA A 121 -12.58 -4.49 -12.33
CA ALA A 121 -12.92 -4.99 -13.65
C ALA A 121 -14.32 -5.66 -13.65
N ALA A 122 -14.66 -6.41 -12.60
CA ALA A 122 -15.98 -7.01 -12.43
C ALA A 122 -17.06 -5.94 -12.31
N ASP A 123 -16.87 -4.91 -11.48
CA ASP A 123 -17.81 -3.80 -11.31
C ASP A 123 -18.08 -3.09 -12.63
N GLU A 124 -17.02 -2.76 -13.37
CA GLU A 124 -17.17 -2.24 -14.72
C GLU A 124 -17.96 -3.23 -15.60
N LEU A 125 -17.62 -4.50 -15.66
CA LEU A 125 -18.37 -5.43 -16.51
C LEU A 125 -19.86 -5.55 -16.13
N LEU A 126 -20.18 -5.58 -14.84
CA LEU A 126 -21.53 -5.85 -14.31
C LEU A 126 -22.49 -4.67 -14.40
N LYS A 127 -22.00 -3.44 -14.54
CA LYS A 127 -22.84 -2.27 -14.90
C LYS A 127 -23.57 -2.45 -16.24
N ARG A 128 -23.20 -3.44 -17.06
CA ARG A 128 -23.77 -3.70 -18.39
C ARG A 128 -24.76 -4.87 -18.32
N PRO A 129 -26.01 -4.70 -18.81
CA PRO A 129 -26.99 -5.77 -18.80
C PRO A 129 -26.52 -7.04 -19.54
N GLY A 130 -26.91 -8.20 -19.03
CA GLY A 130 -26.58 -9.49 -19.65
C GLY A 130 -25.11 -9.84 -19.59
N VAL A 131 -24.36 -9.34 -18.60
CA VAL A 131 -22.98 -9.75 -18.33
C VAL A 131 -22.96 -10.70 -17.12
N GLN A 132 -22.12 -11.72 -17.19
CA GLN A 132 -21.84 -12.65 -16.10
C GLN A 132 -20.33 -12.72 -15.90
N VAL A 133 -19.89 -12.60 -14.65
CA VAL A 133 -18.49 -12.61 -14.25
C VAL A 133 -18.26 -13.74 -13.27
N ASN A 134 -17.30 -14.62 -13.59
CA ASN A 134 -16.81 -15.65 -12.69
C ASN A 134 -15.40 -15.27 -12.24
N VAL A 135 -15.23 -14.91 -10.97
CA VAL A 135 -13.92 -14.64 -10.38
C VAL A 135 -13.36 -15.93 -9.81
N ILE A 136 -12.21 -16.36 -10.30
CA ILE A 136 -11.59 -17.65 -10.01
C ILE A 136 -10.30 -17.42 -9.25
N ASP A 137 -10.11 -18.09 -8.12
CA ASP A 137 -8.87 -18.00 -7.36
C ASP A 137 -8.48 -19.29 -6.65
N ARG A 138 -7.18 -19.48 -6.47
CA ARG A 138 -6.61 -20.64 -5.77
C ARG A 138 -6.88 -20.62 -4.27
N LEU A 139 -7.07 -19.45 -3.65
CA LEU A 139 -7.31 -19.34 -2.22
C LEU A 139 -8.81 -19.46 -1.92
N PRO A 140 -9.19 -19.94 -0.71
CA PRO A 140 -10.58 -19.98 -0.28
C PRO A 140 -11.13 -18.61 0.14
N THR A 141 -10.31 -17.57 0.17
CA THR A 141 -10.69 -16.22 0.61
C THR A 141 -10.37 -15.18 -0.45
N PRO A 142 -11.30 -14.28 -0.80
CA PRO A 142 -11.11 -13.29 -1.85
C PRO A 142 -10.27 -12.08 -1.38
N HIS A 143 -10.25 -11.02 -2.19
CA HIS A 143 -9.70 -9.67 -1.94
C HIS A 143 -8.17 -9.55 -2.04
N GLY A 144 -7.47 -10.65 -2.25
CA GLY A 144 -6.02 -10.66 -2.53
C GLY A 144 -5.23 -9.86 -1.51
N LEU A 145 -4.42 -8.91 -1.96
CA LEU A 145 -3.56 -8.10 -1.09
C LEU A 145 -4.32 -7.14 -0.15
N VAL A 146 -5.61 -6.84 -0.37
CA VAL A 146 -6.37 -6.09 0.65
C VAL A 146 -6.49 -6.91 1.94
N ARG A 147 -6.66 -8.22 1.81
CA ARG A 147 -6.68 -9.16 2.94
C ARG A 147 -5.27 -9.55 3.39
N ALA A 148 -4.45 -10.02 2.45
CA ALA A 148 -3.18 -10.68 2.75
C ALA A 148 -1.95 -9.75 2.70
N GLY A 149 -2.09 -8.52 2.24
CA GLY A 149 -0.99 -7.57 2.01
C GLY A 149 -1.04 -6.33 2.89
N VAL A 150 -2.17 -5.62 2.89
CA VAL A 150 -2.36 -4.40 3.70
C VAL A 150 -2.08 -4.73 5.17
N ALA A 151 -1.26 -3.92 5.82
CA ALA A 151 -0.83 -4.17 7.20
C ALA A 151 -2.04 -4.22 8.16
N PRO A 152 -1.99 -5.02 9.23
CA PRO A 152 -3.10 -5.17 10.16
C PRO A 152 -3.39 -3.88 10.94
N ASP A 153 -2.44 -2.95 11.06
CA ASP A 153 -2.69 -1.64 11.64
C ASP A 153 -3.27 -0.61 10.63
N HIS A 154 -3.52 -1.01 9.38
CA HIS A 154 -4.12 -0.21 8.30
C HIS A 154 -5.59 -0.57 8.05
N GLN A 155 -6.38 -0.71 9.14
CA GLN A 155 -7.78 -1.13 9.07
C GLN A 155 -8.66 -0.20 8.20
N SER A 156 -8.40 1.11 8.21
CA SER A 156 -9.14 2.05 7.35
C SER A 156 -8.96 1.73 5.87
N THR A 157 -7.76 1.37 5.43
CA THR A 157 -7.51 0.94 4.05
C THR A 157 -8.22 -0.38 3.73
N LYS A 158 -8.25 -1.32 4.69
CA LYS A 158 -8.97 -2.60 4.54
C LYS A 158 -10.48 -2.43 4.42
N SER A 159 -11.05 -1.31 4.89
CA SER A 159 -12.50 -1.07 4.81
C SER A 159 -13.05 -0.93 3.39
N ILE A 160 -12.18 -0.84 2.37
CA ILE A 160 -12.55 -0.98 0.95
C ILE A 160 -13.27 -2.29 0.64
N ASP A 161 -13.10 -3.31 1.49
CA ASP A 161 -13.90 -4.54 1.53
C ASP A 161 -15.41 -4.28 1.48
N GLY A 162 -15.90 -3.17 2.06
CA GLY A 162 -17.31 -2.77 1.94
C GLY A 162 -17.75 -2.48 0.49
N LEU A 163 -16.89 -1.81 -0.29
CA LEU A 163 -17.14 -1.59 -1.73
C LEU A 163 -17.10 -2.92 -2.50
N PHE A 164 -16.16 -3.80 -2.16
CA PHE A 164 -16.06 -5.12 -2.78
C PHE A 164 -17.28 -5.98 -2.55
N ARG A 165 -17.83 -6.01 -1.33
CA ARG A 165 -19.12 -6.68 -1.06
C ARG A 165 -20.26 -6.15 -1.92
N HIS A 166 -20.31 -4.83 -2.14
CA HIS A 166 -21.33 -4.26 -3.02
C HIS A 166 -21.21 -4.77 -4.46
N ILE A 167 -19.98 -4.99 -4.94
CA ILE A 167 -19.72 -5.57 -6.27
C ILE A 167 -20.11 -7.05 -6.29
N GLU A 168 -19.77 -7.79 -5.25
CA GLU A 168 -20.10 -9.20 -5.09
C GLU A 168 -21.62 -9.46 -5.05
N ASP A 169 -22.39 -8.52 -4.49
CA ASP A 169 -23.86 -8.58 -4.41
C ASP A 169 -24.55 -8.29 -5.77
N GLN A 170 -23.81 -7.85 -6.80
CA GLN A 170 -24.40 -7.53 -8.10
C GLN A 170 -24.88 -8.81 -8.84
N PRO A 171 -26.05 -8.77 -9.50
CA PRO A 171 -26.51 -9.88 -10.33
C PRO A 171 -25.51 -10.22 -11.43
N GLY A 172 -25.17 -11.50 -11.56
CA GLY A 172 -24.21 -11.98 -12.56
C GLY A 172 -22.79 -12.12 -12.05
N PHE A 173 -22.47 -11.70 -10.82
CA PHE A 173 -21.22 -12.02 -10.16
C PHE A 173 -21.24 -13.44 -9.57
N SER A 174 -20.14 -14.17 -9.67
CA SER A 174 -19.92 -15.40 -8.90
C SER A 174 -18.44 -15.66 -8.62
N TYR A 175 -18.18 -16.39 -7.54
CA TYR A 175 -16.85 -16.85 -7.17
C TYR A 175 -16.66 -18.35 -7.44
N VAL A 176 -15.46 -18.70 -7.88
CA VAL A 176 -14.94 -20.08 -7.94
C VAL A 176 -13.61 -20.10 -7.19
N LEU A 177 -13.69 -20.22 -5.86
CA LEU A 177 -12.53 -20.20 -4.97
C LEU A 177 -11.96 -21.61 -4.76
N ASN A 178 -10.73 -21.68 -4.24
CA ASN A 178 -9.99 -22.92 -4.06
C ASN A 178 -9.77 -23.70 -5.38
N VAL A 179 -9.61 -22.97 -6.48
CA VAL A 179 -9.34 -23.51 -7.83
C VAL A 179 -8.20 -22.73 -8.47
N GLU A 180 -7.08 -23.40 -8.72
CA GLU A 180 -5.89 -22.79 -9.31
C GLU A 180 -5.86 -22.96 -10.83
N VAL A 181 -5.99 -21.84 -11.55
CA VAL A 181 -5.83 -21.82 -13.01
C VAL A 181 -4.37 -22.13 -13.37
N GLY A 182 -4.17 -23.11 -14.24
CA GLY A 182 -2.87 -23.66 -14.63
C GLY A 182 -2.50 -24.96 -13.89
N ARG A 183 -3.23 -25.31 -12.81
CA ARG A 183 -3.08 -26.61 -12.10
C ARG A 183 -4.38 -27.42 -12.14
N ASP A 184 -5.47 -26.83 -11.66
CA ASP A 184 -6.75 -27.49 -11.48
C ASP A 184 -7.65 -27.32 -12.72
N ILE A 185 -7.52 -26.18 -13.43
CA ILE A 185 -8.21 -25.88 -14.70
C ILE A 185 -7.22 -25.20 -15.65
N ALA A 186 -7.17 -25.63 -16.90
CA ALA A 186 -6.31 -25.05 -17.94
C ALA A 186 -6.90 -23.77 -18.54
N HIS A 187 -6.05 -22.96 -19.20
CA HIS A 187 -6.50 -21.74 -19.88
C HIS A 187 -7.51 -22.05 -20.99
N GLU A 188 -7.28 -23.14 -21.72
CA GLU A 188 -8.11 -23.59 -22.84
C GLU A 188 -9.55 -23.87 -22.38
N GLU A 189 -9.71 -24.49 -21.21
CA GLU A 189 -11.03 -24.75 -20.59
C GLU A 189 -11.74 -23.43 -20.22
N LEU A 190 -11.00 -22.41 -19.76
CA LEU A 190 -11.60 -21.11 -19.49
C LEU A 190 -12.17 -20.46 -20.75
N ILE A 191 -11.43 -20.49 -21.86
CA ILE A 191 -11.86 -19.93 -23.15
C ILE A 191 -12.97 -20.77 -23.80
N GLU A 192 -13.06 -22.08 -23.54
CA GLU A 192 -14.17 -22.90 -24.01
C GLU A 192 -15.50 -22.50 -23.34
N HIS A 193 -15.47 -22.11 -22.07
CA HIS A 193 -16.67 -21.79 -21.28
C HIS A 193 -17.01 -20.30 -21.17
N HIS A 194 -16.05 -19.41 -21.47
CA HIS A 194 -16.19 -17.96 -21.36
C HIS A 194 -15.83 -17.26 -22.68
N HIS A 195 -16.43 -16.10 -22.94
CA HIS A 195 -16.12 -15.33 -24.15
C HIS A 195 -14.84 -14.50 -24.01
N ALA A 196 -14.41 -14.25 -22.78
CA ALA A 196 -13.18 -13.51 -22.46
C ALA A 196 -12.62 -13.98 -21.12
N VAL A 197 -11.30 -13.84 -20.97
CA VAL A 197 -10.57 -14.12 -19.73
C VAL A 197 -9.73 -12.90 -19.39
N ILE A 198 -9.82 -12.42 -18.15
CA ILE A 198 -8.99 -11.34 -17.60
C ILE A 198 -8.06 -11.94 -16.55
N TYR A 199 -6.75 -11.75 -16.72
CA TYR A 199 -5.79 -12.13 -15.69
C TYR A 199 -5.52 -10.93 -14.78
N ALA A 200 -5.94 -11.05 -13.52
CA ALA A 200 -5.80 -10.07 -12.46
C ALA A 200 -5.06 -10.68 -11.25
N THR A 201 -4.05 -11.51 -11.54
CA THR A 201 -3.32 -12.34 -10.56
C THR A 201 -2.34 -11.56 -9.67
N GLY A 202 -2.12 -10.28 -9.97
CA GLY A 202 -1.10 -9.46 -9.31
C GLY A 202 0.33 -9.96 -9.57
N ALA A 203 1.25 -9.58 -8.69
CA ALA A 203 2.65 -9.98 -8.73
C ALA A 203 2.99 -10.78 -7.46
N SER A 204 3.01 -12.11 -7.57
CA SER A 204 3.21 -13.04 -6.45
C SER A 204 4.67 -13.43 -6.21
N GLN A 205 5.58 -13.08 -7.13
CA GLN A 205 6.99 -13.43 -7.03
C GLN A 205 7.83 -12.32 -6.41
N ASP A 206 8.77 -12.73 -5.57
CA ASP A 206 9.68 -11.83 -4.89
C ASP A 206 10.91 -11.51 -5.72
N ARG A 207 11.47 -10.32 -5.47
CA ARG A 207 12.77 -9.94 -6.03
C ARG A 207 13.87 -10.40 -5.10
N VAL A 208 14.73 -11.29 -5.59
CA VAL A 208 15.97 -11.68 -4.90
C VAL A 208 17.04 -10.58 -5.00
N LEU A 209 17.89 -10.51 -3.98
CA LEU A 209 19.04 -9.61 -3.89
C LEU A 209 20.21 -10.09 -4.76
N GLY A 210 20.36 -11.41 -4.92
CA GLY A 210 21.44 -12.02 -5.68
C GLY A 210 22.81 -11.88 -5.00
N ILE A 211 22.85 -11.97 -3.67
CA ILE A 211 24.08 -11.82 -2.87
C ILE A 211 24.46 -13.11 -2.13
N ALA A 212 25.74 -13.26 -1.78
CA ALA A 212 26.19 -14.40 -1.00
C ALA A 212 25.49 -14.47 0.37
N GLY A 213 25.07 -15.67 0.75
CA GLY A 213 24.38 -15.94 2.03
C GLY A 213 22.88 -15.62 2.03
N GLU A 214 22.28 -15.21 0.91
CA GLU A 214 20.84 -14.88 0.82
C GLU A 214 19.93 -16.05 1.23
N ASP A 215 20.35 -17.30 1.03
CA ASP A 215 19.60 -18.50 1.40
C ASP A 215 19.80 -18.94 2.86
N LEU A 216 20.61 -18.21 3.66
CA LEU A 216 20.83 -18.57 5.06
C LEU A 216 19.55 -18.40 5.89
N PRO A 217 19.25 -19.32 6.82
CA PRO A 217 18.16 -19.15 7.79
C PRO A 217 18.21 -17.80 8.50
N GLY A 218 17.08 -17.10 8.56
CA GLY A 218 17.00 -15.71 9.05
C GLY A 218 17.04 -14.66 7.94
N SER A 219 17.29 -15.06 6.69
CA SER A 219 17.03 -14.28 5.49
C SER A 219 15.65 -14.63 4.93
N GLY A 220 14.91 -13.63 4.45
CA GLY A 220 13.56 -13.82 3.90
C GLY A 220 13.06 -12.55 3.23
N THR A 221 11.89 -12.66 2.59
CA THR A 221 11.31 -11.55 1.83
C THR A 221 10.29 -10.80 2.69
N ALA A 222 10.17 -9.49 2.44
CA ALA A 222 9.21 -8.65 3.18
C ALA A 222 7.76 -9.13 2.95
N THR A 223 7.45 -9.52 1.72
CA THR A 223 6.19 -10.14 1.29
C THR A 223 5.87 -11.43 2.03
N ALA A 224 6.83 -12.34 2.23
CA ALA A 224 6.61 -13.54 3.03
C ALA A 224 6.31 -13.21 4.49
N LEU A 225 7.01 -12.23 5.07
CA LEU A 225 6.75 -11.77 6.43
C LEU A 225 5.38 -11.08 6.55
N VAL A 226 4.99 -10.29 5.55
CA VAL A 226 3.66 -9.67 5.45
C VAL A 226 2.57 -10.72 5.36
N ALA A 227 2.74 -11.69 4.48
CA ALA A 227 1.80 -12.77 4.28
C ALA A 227 1.66 -13.63 5.56
N TRP A 228 2.77 -13.89 6.26
CA TRP A 228 2.79 -14.56 7.56
C TRP A 228 1.95 -13.81 8.60
N TYR A 229 2.22 -12.52 8.85
CA TYR A 229 1.46 -11.79 9.87
C TYR A 229 0.01 -11.51 9.48
N ASN A 230 -0.33 -11.56 8.19
CA ASN A 230 -1.71 -11.46 7.70
C ASN A 230 -2.42 -12.83 7.58
N GLY A 231 -1.77 -13.93 7.97
CA GLY A 231 -2.38 -15.26 7.99
C GLY A 231 -2.65 -15.84 6.60
N HIS A 232 -1.84 -15.50 5.60
CA HIS A 232 -1.90 -16.12 4.29
C HIS A 232 -1.59 -17.63 4.39
N PRO A 233 -2.42 -18.53 3.82
CA PRO A 233 -2.27 -19.99 4.00
C PRO A 233 -0.87 -20.53 3.65
N ASP A 234 -0.29 -20.08 2.54
CA ASP A 234 1.07 -20.53 2.12
C ASP A 234 2.20 -20.11 3.07
N HIS A 235 1.95 -19.18 3.99
CA HIS A 235 2.97 -18.61 4.87
C HIS A 235 2.63 -18.75 6.36
N ALA A 236 1.44 -19.27 6.72
CA ALA A 236 1.00 -19.37 8.10
C ALA A 236 1.91 -20.24 8.98
N ASP A 237 2.56 -21.24 8.39
CA ASP A 237 3.48 -22.15 9.08
C ASP A 237 4.95 -21.68 9.04
N HIS A 238 5.22 -20.49 8.48
CA HIS A 238 6.59 -19.96 8.44
C HIS A 238 7.13 -19.70 9.85
N VAL A 239 8.35 -20.18 10.10
CA VAL A 239 9.07 -19.89 11.35
C VAL A 239 9.88 -18.61 11.16
N VAL A 240 9.38 -17.51 11.72
CA VAL A 240 10.07 -16.21 11.71
C VAL A 240 10.88 -16.06 13.00
N ASN A 241 12.21 -15.95 12.88
CA ASN A 241 13.08 -15.72 14.04
C ASN A 241 13.03 -14.25 14.47
N LEU A 242 12.33 -13.98 15.58
CA LEU A 242 12.26 -12.66 16.22
C LEU A 242 13.12 -12.58 17.51
N GLY A 243 13.96 -13.58 17.76
CA GLY A 243 14.81 -13.71 18.95
C GLY A 243 16.13 -12.93 18.90
N THR A 244 16.31 -12.06 17.92
CA THR A 244 17.50 -11.21 17.74
C THR A 244 17.20 -9.74 18.04
N GLU A 245 18.18 -8.98 18.55
CA GLU A 245 17.97 -7.56 18.86
C GLU A 245 17.84 -6.63 17.64
N ARG A 246 18.29 -7.07 16.45
CA ARG A 246 18.32 -6.26 15.24
C ARG A 246 17.74 -6.99 14.02
N ALA A 247 16.80 -6.35 13.35
CA ALA A 247 16.34 -6.72 12.01
C ALA A 247 16.88 -5.74 10.95
N VAL A 248 17.14 -6.23 9.75
CA VAL A 248 17.55 -5.39 8.61
C VAL A 248 16.61 -5.63 7.44
N ILE A 249 16.06 -4.57 6.89
CA ILE A 249 15.14 -4.60 5.75
C ILE A 249 15.83 -3.89 4.58
N VAL A 250 15.89 -4.54 3.44
CA VAL A 250 16.48 -3.97 2.22
C VAL A 250 15.37 -3.35 1.38
N GLY A 251 15.34 -2.02 1.34
CA GLY A 251 14.30 -1.26 0.66
C GLY A 251 13.84 -0.04 1.45
N ASN A 252 13.25 0.92 0.74
CA ASN A 252 12.73 2.18 1.28
C ASN A 252 11.39 2.54 0.62
N GLY A 253 10.52 1.55 0.42
CA GLY A 253 9.13 1.71 -0.01
C GLY A 253 8.13 1.47 1.13
N ASN A 254 6.83 1.62 0.88
CA ASN A 254 5.79 1.46 1.90
C ASN A 254 5.80 0.08 2.58
N VAL A 255 5.99 -1.00 1.83
CA VAL A 255 6.10 -2.35 2.43
C VAL A 255 7.24 -2.44 3.44
N ALA A 256 8.37 -1.76 3.21
CA ALA A 256 9.48 -1.71 4.16
C ALA A 256 9.09 -0.93 5.42
N LEU A 257 8.31 0.15 5.29
CA LEU A 257 7.77 0.89 6.43
C LEU A 257 6.76 0.06 7.21
N ASP A 258 5.88 -0.67 6.54
CA ASP A 258 4.88 -1.52 7.17
C ASP A 258 5.53 -2.63 7.99
N VAL A 259 6.49 -3.36 7.40
CA VAL A 259 7.26 -4.38 8.11
C VAL A 259 8.00 -3.78 9.30
N ALA A 260 8.70 -2.65 9.10
CA ALA A 260 9.43 -2.01 10.19
C ALA A 260 8.49 -1.55 11.32
N ARG A 261 7.31 -1.02 10.97
CA ARG A 261 6.31 -0.56 11.92
C ARG A 261 5.71 -1.71 12.70
N ILE A 262 5.35 -2.83 12.06
CA ILE A 262 4.85 -4.03 12.75
C ILE A 262 5.91 -4.60 13.70
N LEU A 263 7.17 -4.68 13.27
CA LEU A 263 8.26 -5.16 14.13
C LEU A 263 8.59 -4.18 15.28
N ALA A 264 8.31 -2.89 15.13
CA ALA A 264 8.60 -1.87 16.14
C ALA A 264 7.42 -1.56 17.08
N THR A 265 6.18 -1.88 16.68
CA THR A 265 4.97 -1.58 17.44
C THR A 265 4.87 -2.42 18.70
N ASP A 266 4.38 -1.80 19.78
CA ASP A 266 3.98 -2.53 20.99
C ASP A 266 2.88 -3.56 20.64
N PRO A 267 3.10 -4.86 20.91
CA PRO A 267 2.12 -5.90 20.57
C PRO A 267 0.71 -5.63 21.10
N SER A 268 0.55 -4.94 22.24
CA SER A 268 -0.77 -4.59 22.79
C SER A 268 -1.61 -3.72 21.85
N ARG A 269 -0.98 -2.91 21.00
CA ARG A 269 -1.67 -2.08 19.99
C ARG A 269 -2.15 -2.90 18.79
N LEU A 270 -1.66 -4.12 18.62
CA LEU A 270 -2.04 -5.01 17.53
C LEU A 270 -3.17 -5.98 17.95
N GLU A 271 -3.50 -6.08 19.24
CA GLU A 271 -4.52 -7.01 19.75
C GLU A 271 -5.93 -6.72 19.24
N SER A 272 -6.22 -5.46 18.88
CA SER A 272 -7.50 -5.05 18.29
C SER A 272 -7.52 -5.10 16.76
N THR A 273 -6.46 -5.61 16.12
CA THR A 273 -6.35 -5.71 14.66
C THR A 273 -6.68 -7.11 14.17
N ASP A 274 -6.65 -7.31 12.85
CA ASP A 274 -6.81 -8.63 12.22
C ASP A 274 -5.48 -9.35 11.98
N ILE A 275 -4.41 -9.00 12.71
CA ILE A 275 -3.14 -9.72 12.68
C ILE A 275 -3.36 -11.20 13.06
N ALA A 276 -2.63 -12.11 12.42
CA ALA A 276 -2.73 -13.53 12.73
C ALA A 276 -2.24 -13.82 14.17
N ASP A 277 -3.01 -14.63 14.91
CA ASP A 277 -2.73 -14.95 16.32
C ASP A 277 -1.31 -15.49 16.55
N HIS A 278 -0.83 -16.37 15.66
CA HIS A 278 0.51 -16.94 15.75
C HIS A 278 1.60 -15.86 15.60
N ALA A 279 1.36 -14.84 14.77
CA ALA A 279 2.29 -13.75 14.54
C ALA A 279 2.27 -12.77 15.72
N LEU A 280 1.09 -12.47 16.27
CA LEU A 280 0.96 -11.66 17.47
C LEU A 280 1.69 -12.29 18.67
N GLU A 281 1.54 -13.60 18.86
CA GLU A 281 2.23 -14.32 19.94
C GLU A 281 3.76 -14.29 19.75
N ALA A 282 4.23 -14.51 18.53
CA ALA A 282 5.65 -14.37 18.21
C ALA A 282 6.16 -12.93 18.49
N LEU A 283 5.39 -11.89 18.14
CA LEU A 283 5.73 -10.49 18.39
C LEU A 283 5.78 -10.13 19.89
N ARG A 284 4.95 -10.76 20.73
CA ARG A 284 5.01 -10.62 22.21
C ARG A 284 6.34 -11.13 22.77
N SER A 285 6.89 -12.19 22.19
CA SER A 285 8.18 -12.77 22.59
C SER A 285 9.40 -12.14 21.90
N SER A 286 9.18 -11.20 20.96
CA SER A 286 10.24 -10.59 20.15
C SER A 286 11.25 -9.82 21.01
N THR A 287 12.54 -10.03 20.74
CA THR A 287 13.63 -9.29 21.36
C THR A 287 14.16 -8.16 20.48
N ILE A 288 13.57 -7.95 19.29
CA ILE A 288 13.96 -6.88 18.37
C ILE A 288 13.83 -5.52 19.05
N ARG A 289 14.91 -4.75 19.00
CA ARG A 289 15.00 -3.37 19.49
C ARG A 289 15.35 -2.38 18.38
N GLU A 290 16.01 -2.83 17.32
CA GLU A 290 16.41 -2.00 16.20
C GLU A 290 16.03 -2.61 14.86
N ILE A 291 15.40 -1.81 14.01
CA ILE A 291 15.08 -2.17 12.63
C ILE A 291 15.81 -1.20 11.72
N VAL A 292 16.71 -1.70 10.86
CA VAL A 292 17.48 -0.87 9.93
C VAL A 292 16.93 -1.02 8.52
N LEU A 293 16.47 0.09 7.94
CA LEU A 293 16.05 0.19 6.54
C LEU A 293 17.26 0.58 5.67
N LEU A 294 17.66 -0.29 4.75
CA LEU A 294 18.74 -0.02 3.80
C LEU A 294 18.17 0.50 2.47
N GLY A 295 18.38 1.78 2.20
CA GLY A 295 18.12 2.39 0.90
C GLY A 295 19.38 2.42 0.05
N ARG A 296 19.38 1.74 -1.11
CA ARG A 296 20.56 1.74 -2.02
C ARG A 296 20.87 3.08 -2.67
N ARG A 297 19.88 3.97 -2.75
CA ARG A 297 20.00 5.36 -3.24
C ARG A 297 19.84 6.34 -2.06
N GLY A 298 19.85 7.63 -2.34
CA GLY A 298 19.62 8.70 -1.38
C GLY A 298 18.19 8.78 -0.87
N ALA A 299 17.97 9.67 0.09
CA ALA A 299 16.69 9.94 0.70
C ALA A 299 15.67 10.48 -0.31
N ALA A 300 16.13 11.31 -1.25
CA ALA A 300 15.27 11.90 -2.29
C ALA A 300 14.72 10.85 -3.28
N GLN A 301 15.37 9.68 -3.41
CA GLN A 301 14.91 8.60 -4.30
C GLN A 301 14.14 7.50 -3.55
N ALA A 302 13.69 7.79 -2.32
CA ALA A 302 12.87 6.86 -1.56
C ALA A 302 11.48 6.68 -2.16
N ALA A 303 11.02 5.43 -2.16
CA ALA A 303 9.75 5.03 -2.77
C ALA A 303 8.59 5.01 -1.77
N PHE A 304 8.84 5.26 -0.48
CA PHE A 304 7.76 5.46 0.47
C PHE A 304 7.01 6.75 0.14
N THR A 305 5.71 6.72 0.40
CA THR A 305 4.82 7.86 0.22
C THR A 305 4.93 8.81 1.41
N LEU A 306 4.69 10.10 1.17
CA LEU A 306 4.66 11.11 2.22
C LEU A 306 3.59 10.80 3.28
N PRO A 307 2.35 10.38 2.94
CA PRO A 307 1.38 9.88 3.90
C PRO A 307 1.93 8.84 4.87
N GLU A 308 2.64 7.82 4.37
CA GLU A 308 3.12 6.71 5.21
C GLU A 308 4.31 7.12 6.07
N LEU A 309 5.16 8.00 5.53
CA LEU A 309 6.22 8.61 6.31
C LEU A 309 5.64 9.48 7.44
N VAL A 310 4.66 10.33 7.15
CA VAL A 310 4.00 11.19 8.15
C VAL A 310 3.29 10.34 9.21
N GLY A 311 2.56 9.31 8.78
CA GLY A 311 1.91 8.36 9.67
C GLY A 311 2.91 7.73 10.64
N LEU A 312 4.03 7.21 10.12
CA LEU A 312 5.11 6.65 10.95
C LEU A 312 5.72 7.69 11.89
N LEU A 313 5.98 8.90 11.40
CA LEU A 313 6.55 9.99 12.20
C LEU A 313 5.57 10.53 13.25
N SER A 314 4.26 10.30 13.13
CA SER A 314 3.31 10.74 14.15
C SER A 314 3.31 9.84 15.40
N ARG A 315 3.98 8.68 15.33
CA ARG A 315 4.04 7.70 16.42
C ARG A 315 4.92 8.15 17.57
N ASP A 316 4.45 7.92 18.79
CA ASP A 316 5.13 8.23 20.04
C ASP A 316 5.83 7.01 20.66
N ASP A 317 5.47 5.81 20.24
CA ASP A 317 5.97 4.50 20.70
C ASP A 317 7.17 3.98 19.92
N ILE A 318 7.59 4.69 18.86
CA ILE A 318 8.72 4.31 18.00
C ILE A 318 9.66 5.50 17.84
N ASP A 319 10.96 5.26 18.06
CA ASP A 319 12.00 6.24 17.82
C ASP A 319 12.51 6.13 16.38
N ILE A 320 12.60 7.26 15.69
CA ILE A 320 13.09 7.33 14.31
C ILE A 320 14.50 7.91 14.30
N VAL A 321 15.42 7.19 13.66
CA VAL A 321 16.81 7.62 13.44
C VAL A 321 17.03 7.70 11.94
N VAL A 322 17.66 8.79 11.48
CA VAL A 322 17.98 8.98 10.06
C VAL A 322 19.49 9.09 9.92
N GLU A 323 20.07 8.17 9.16
CA GLU A 323 21.47 8.09 8.78
C GLU A 323 21.59 8.36 7.28
N GLY A 324 21.85 9.62 6.93
CA GLY A 324 22.05 10.07 5.56
C GLY A 324 22.45 11.54 5.54
N THR A 325 23.32 11.92 4.62
CA THR A 325 23.87 13.28 4.53
C THR A 325 23.23 14.11 3.42
N ASP A 326 22.42 13.48 2.56
CA ASP A 326 21.79 14.10 1.38
C ASP A 326 20.41 14.71 1.68
N LEU A 327 20.03 14.83 2.95
CA LEU A 327 18.72 15.32 3.32
C LEU A 327 18.47 16.74 2.82
N ASP A 328 19.51 17.59 2.76
CA ASP A 328 19.45 19.01 2.37
C ASP A 328 19.49 19.28 0.86
N ALA A 329 19.68 18.25 0.02
CA ALA A 329 19.74 18.42 -1.42
C ALA A 329 18.38 18.85 -1.98
N PRO A 330 18.30 19.93 -2.79
CA PRO A 330 17.06 20.30 -3.47
C PRO A 330 16.71 19.23 -4.49
N SER A 331 15.47 18.73 -4.45
CA SER A 331 15.03 17.66 -5.36
C SER A 331 14.44 18.19 -6.67
N GLY A 332 13.94 19.44 -6.67
CA GLY A 332 13.16 20.00 -7.77
C GLY A 332 11.71 19.52 -7.82
N ASP A 333 11.28 18.74 -6.83
CA ASP A 333 9.90 18.26 -6.68
C ASP A 333 9.38 18.60 -5.27
N ALA A 334 8.25 19.32 -5.20
CA ALA A 334 7.70 19.82 -3.94
C ALA A 334 7.32 18.70 -2.97
N MET A 335 6.83 17.57 -3.47
CA MET A 335 6.46 16.41 -2.65
C MET A 335 7.69 15.74 -2.05
N THR A 336 8.73 15.56 -2.87
CA THR A 336 10.02 15.03 -2.43
C THR A 336 10.68 15.96 -1.42
N ASP A 337 10.65 17.27 -1.64
CA ASP A 337 11.19 18.25 -0.68
C ASP A 337 10.46 18.17 0.68
N ARG A 338 9.14 17.91 0.70
CA ARG A 338 8.41 17.65 1.96
C ARG A 338 8.83 16.35 2.63
N LYS A 339 9.06 15.27 1.88
CA LYS A 339 9.60 14.01 2.44
C LYS A 339 10.96 14.25 3.10
N LEU A 340 11.85 14.97 2.41
CA LEU A 340 13.16 15.34 2.94
C LEU A 340 13.03 16.22 4.20
N GLN A 341 12.14 17.21 4.20
CA GLN A 341 11.89 18.04 5.39
C GLN A 341 11.40 17.21 6.58
N ALA A 342 10.49 16.24 6.35
CA ALA A 342 9.98 15.36 7.38
C ALA A 342 11.09 14.47 7.98
N LEU A 343 11.97 13.91 7.14
CA LEU A 343 13.14 13.15 7.58
C LEU A 343 14.13 14.03 8.37
N ARG A 344 14.41 15.26 7.91
CA ARG A 344 15.26 16.21 8.64
C ARG A 344 14.69 16.52 10.02
N ALA A 345 13.40 16.80 10.09
CA ALA A 345 12.72 17.07 11.35
C ALA A 345 12.79 15.86 12.31
N ALA A 346 12.88 14.64 11.80
CA ALA A 346 13.05 13.44 12.62
C ALA A 346 14.43 13.35 13.29
N THR A 347 15.49 13.93 12.67
CA THR A 347 16.88 13.85 13.20
C THR A 347 17.06 14.52 14.56
N THR A 348 16.24 15.52 14.88
CA THR A 348 16.34 16.32 16.11
C THR A 348 15.37 15.87 17.20
N ARG A 349 14.54 14.85 16.93
CA ARG A 349 13.55 14.38 17.90
C ARG A 349 14.23 13.66 19.06
N PRO A 350 13.80 13.94 20.30
CA PRO A 350 14.33 13.25 21.47
C PRO A 350 13.93 11.78 21.43
N ARG A 351 14.88 10.92 21.79
CA ARG A 351 14.66 9.48 21.95
C ARG A 351 13.98 9.21 23.29
N ARG A 352 13.07 8.24 23.32
CA ARG A 352 12.34 7.88 24.53
C ARG A 352 12.85 6.55 25.05
N ALA A 353 13.11 6.49 26.35
CA ALA A 353 13.60 5.27 26.98
C ALA A 353 12.57 4.14 26.82
N GLY A 354 13.02 2.97 26.34
CA GLY A 354 12.18 1.79 26.15
C GLY A 354 11.59 1.63 24.75
N ASN A 355 11.56 2.70 23.94
CA ASN A 355 11.07 2.63 22.56
C ASN A 355 11.97 1.74 21.69
N ARG A 356 11.36 1.00 20.76
CA ARG A 356 12.08 0.38 19.64
C ARG A 356 12.47 1.47 18.63
N ARG A 357 13.56 1.26 17.91
CA ARG A 357 14.08 2.24 16.93
C ARG A 357 14.00 1.73 15.49
N ILE A 358 13.55 2.58 14.58
CA ILE A 358 13.66 2.39 13.14
C ILE A 358 14.75 3.34 12.62
N VAL A 359 15.76 2.77 11.96
CA VAL A 359 16.92 3.48 11.42
C VAL A 359 16.81 3.52 9.90
N PHE A 360 16.63 4.71 9.34
CA PHE A 360 16.72 4.94 7.90
C PHE A 360 18.19 5.12 7.52
N ARG A 361 18.76 4.16 6.78
CA ARG A 361 20.13 4.25 6.27
C ARG A 361 20.13 4.32 4.75
N PHE A 362 20.44 5.50 4.23
CA PHE A 362 20.47 5.74 2.78
C PHE A 362 21.85 5.46 2.18
N ALA A 363 21.91 5.51 0.85
CA ALA A 363 23.11 5.27 0.04
C ALA A 363 23.88 4.01 0.48
N THR A 364 23.17 2.92 0.82
CA THR A 364 23.77 1.72 1.39
C THR A 364 23.20 0.47 0.73
N SER A 365 24.06 -0.42 0.25
CA SER A 365 23.65 -1.70 -0.33
C SER A 365 24.20 -2.89 0.46
N PRO A 366 23.39 -3.95 0.68
CA PRO A 366 23.90 -5.20 1.20
C PRO A 366 24.82 -5.85 0.15
N ILE A 367 25.90 -6.48 0.60
CA ILE A 367 26.85 -7.19 -0.28
C ILE A 367 26.98 -8.67 0.08
N GLU A 368 26.73 -9.05 1.33
CA GLU A 368 26.80 -10.43 1.81
C GLU A 368 26.02 -10.58 3.12
N LEU A 369 25.29 -11.68 3.29
CA LEU A 369 24.77 -12.12 4.57
C LEU A 369 25.75 -13.14 5.18
N MET A 370 26.16 -12.90 6.42
CA MET A 370 27.22 -13.66 7.09
C MET A 370 26.64 -14.57 8.18
N GLY A 371 27.23 -15.74 8.35
CA GLY A 371 27.06 -16.59 9.53
C GLY A 371 27.26 -18.08 9.22
N PRO A 372 27.69 -18.89 10.21
CA PRO A 372 28.12 -20.27 9.99
C PRO A 372 26.98 -21.29 9.77
N GLY A 373 25.74 -20.83 9.61
CA GLY A 373 24.55 -21.71 9.49
C GLY A 373 23.21 -20.98 9.62
N GLN A 374 23.23 -19.72 10.05
CA GLN A 374 22.12 -18.77 10.03
C GLN A 374 22.68 -17.36 9.91
N VAL A 375 21.86 -16.39 9.54
CA VAL A 375 22.25 -14.98 9.48
C VAL A 375 22.64 -14.49 10.88
N THR A 376 23.89 -14.03 11.02
CA THR A 376 24.41 -13.35 12.21
C THR A 376 24.81 -11.90 11.93
N GLY A 377 24.82 -11.49 10.67
CA GLY A 377 25.10 -10.12 10.27
C GLY A 377 24.99 -9.91 8.77
N VAL A 378 24.95 -8.65 8.36
CA VAL A 378 24.98 -8.23 6.95
C VAL A 378 26.18 -7.33 6.73
N ARG A 379 26.97 -7.62 5.71
CA ARG A 379 27.99 -6.70 5.22
C ARG A 379 27.34 -5.76 4.24
N VAL A 380 27.61 -4.47 4.40
CA VAL A 380 27.07 -3.41 3.55
C VAL A 380 28.18 -2.58 2.94
N ARG A 381 27.89 -1.92 1.82
CA ARG A 381 28.74 -0.93 1.17
C ARG A 381 28.01 0.40 1.08
N HIS A 382 28.72 1.49 1.34
CA HIS A 382 28.23 2.84 1.08
C HIS A 382 28.36 3.16 -0.42
N ASN A 383 27.32 3.74 -0.99
CA ASN A 383 27.23 4.10 -2.40
C ASN A 383 27.40 5.61 -2.55
N GLU A 384 27.92 6.05 -3.69
CA GLU A 384 27.91 7.46 -4.08
C GLU A 384 26.83 7.66 -5.14
N LEU A 385 26.08 8.76 -5.04
CA LEU A 385 25.10 9.14 -6.04
C LEU A 385 25.82 9.86 -7.19
N VAL A 386 25.67 9.33 -8.40
CA VAL A 386 26.23 9.92 -9.61
C VAL A 386 25.07 10.36 -10.50
N THR A 387 25.03 11.63 -10.87
CA THR A 387 24.09 12.15 -11.88
C THR A 387 24.60 11.71 -13.25
N THR A 388 23.83 10.88 -13.95
CA THR A 388 24.09 10.50 -15.35
C THR A 388 23.36 11.38 -16.32
#